data_AF-A0A4S1CC04-F1
#
_entry.id   AF-A0A4S1CC04-F1
#
_cell.length_a   1.000
_cell.length_b   1.000
_cell.length_c   1.000
_cell.angle_alpha   90.00
_cell.angle_beta   90.00
_cell.angle_gamma   90.00
#
_symmetry.space_group_name_H-M   'P 1'
#
loop_
_entity.id
_entity.type
_entity.pdbx_description
1 polymer ?
#
loop_
_entity_poly.entity_id
_entity_poly.type
_entity_poly.pdbx_seq_one_letter_code
_entity_poly.pdbx_strand_id
1 'polypeptide(L)'
;MLRTRVYLTSGLLSLALAGCSSGNFMVRKENVSFFITSDRPELRLVLCESGDMDRIARDSHLQETLQQSLKEKICAVHKNRKDLKALLASLDKDQLEAFMDAFRKNGYEINLVADG
;
A
#
# COMPACT_ATOMS: atom_id res chain seq x y z
N MET A 1 41.33 -8.85 46.33
CA MET A 1 40.55 -9.28 45.17
C MET A 1 39.17 -8.64 45.25
N LEU A 2 38.92 -7.54 44.53
CA LEU A 2 37.62 -6.88 44.48
C LEU A 2 37.06 -7.08 43.06
N ARG A 3 35.97 -7.86 42.93
CA ARG A 3 35.25 -8.06 41.67
C ARG A 3 34.02 -7.14 41.68
N THR A 4 34.15 -5.99 41.05
CA THR A 4 33.04 -5.06 40.82
C THR A 4 32.16 -5.61 39.69
N ARG A 5 30.91 -5.95 39.99
CA ARG A 5 29.93 -6.38 38.99
C ARG A 5 29.35 -5.14 38.29
N VAL A 6 29.65 -4.99 37.01
CA VAL A 6 29.01 -3.99 36.14
C VAL A 6 27.63 -4.53 35.76
N TYR A 7 26.58 -3.91 36.28
CA TYR A 7 25.20 -4.17 35.84
C TYR A 7 24.96 -3.39 34.56
N LEU A 8 24.99 -4.09 33.42
CA LEU A 8 24.67 -3.54 32.11
C LEU A 8 23.13 -3.55 31.95
N THR A 9 22.46 -2.54 32.47
CA THR A 9 21.03 -2.31 32.19
C THR A 9 20.90 -1.79 30.76
N SER A 10 20.70 -2.70 29.80
CA SER A 10 20.26 -2.36 28.44
C SER A 10 18.81 -1.89 28.51
N GLY A 11 18.62 -0.56 28.63
CA GLY A 11 17.33 0.06 28.37
C GLY A 11 17.02 -0.04 26.88
N LEU A 12 16.00 -0.84 26.52
CA LEU A 12 15.46 -0.90 25.17
C LEU A 12 14.92 0.49 24.79
N LEU A 13 15.66 1.18 23.94
CA LEU A 13 15.23 2.39 23.25
C LEU A 13 14.16 1.98 22.23
N SER A 14 12.89 2.08 22.63
CA SER A 14 11.75 1.89 21.75
C SER A 14 11.66 3.09 20.80
N LEU A 15 12.37 3.03 19.68
CA LEU A 15 12.10 3.90 18.53
C LEU A 15 10.73 3.49 17.98
N ALA A 16 9.68 4.15 18.47
CA ALA A 16 8.43 4.23 17.76
C ALA A 16 8.72 4.94 16.42
N LEU A 17 8.92 4.13 15.37
CA LEU A 17 8.76 4.58 14.00
C LEU A 17 7.30 5.02 13.85
N ALA A 18 7.01 6.26 14.25
CA ALA A 18 5.98 7.06 13.60
C ALA A 18 6.48 7.30 12.18
N GLY A 19 6.49 6.23 11.39
CA GLY A 19 6.82 6.29 9.98
C GLY A 19 5.77 7.16 9.35
N CYS A 20 6.20 8.28 8.77
CA CYS A 20 5.46 9.00 7.75
C CYS A 20 5.25 8.03 6.59
N SER A 21 4.27 7.13 6.74
CA SER A 21 3.84 6.19 5.74
C SER A 21 3.23 7.02 4.64
N SER A 22 4.00 7.20 3.58
CA SER A 22 3.43 7.78 2.39
C SER A 22 2.36 6.84 1.87
N GLY A 23 1.16 7.35 1.61
CA GLY A 23 0.03 6.56 1.11
C GLY A 23 0.20 6.11 -0.33
N ASN A 24 1.41 5.72 -0.74
CA ASN A 24 1.76 5.33 -2.10
C ASN A 24 2.32 3.91 -2.10
N PHE A 25 1.98 3.17 -3.15
CA PHE A 25 2.32 1.75 -3.29
C PHE A 25 3.09 1.57 -4.57
N MET A 26 4.23 0.90 -4.48
CA MET A 26 4.83 0.29 -5.65
C MET A 26 4.18 -1.08 -5.84
N VAL A 27 3.60 -1.30 -7.00
CA VAL A 27 3.05 -2.59 -7.40
C VAL A 27 3.84 -3.13 -8.58
N ARG A 28 4.04 -4.45 -8.60
CA ARG A 28 4.73 -5.15 -9.67
C ARG A 28 3.93 -6.38 -10.07
N LYS A 29 3.76 -6.59 -11.37
CA LYS A 29 3.25 -7.83 -11.93
C LYS A 29 4.13 -8.20 -13.10
N GLU A 30 4.67 -9.42 -13.06
CA GLU A 30 5.65 -9.90 -14.03
C GLU A 30 6.86 -8.95 -14.12
N ASN A 31 7.06 -8.30 -15.26
CA ASN A 31 8.17 -7.38 -15.54
C ASN A 31 7.75 -5.90 -15.53
N VAL A 32 6.52 -5.59 -15.10
CA VAL A 32 6.00 -4.21 -15.06
C VAL A 32 5.86 -3.77 -13.62
N SER A 33 6.55 -2.68 -13.27
CA SER A 33 6.47 -2.02 -11.96
C SER A 33 5.92 -0.61 -12.11
N PHE A 34 4.96 -0.24 -11.27
CA PHE A 34 4.36 1.09 -11.28
C PHE A 34 3.90 1.51 -9.90
N PHE A 35 3.85 2.82 -9.67
CA PHE A 35 3.17 3.35 -8.50
C PHE A 35 1.66 3.29 -8.74
N ILE A 36 0.88 2.85 -7.74
CA ILE A 36 -0.59 2.81 -7.85
C ILE A 36 -1.19 4.19 -8.11
N THR A 37 -0.46 5.24 -7.74
CA THR A 37 -0.83 6.64 -7.96
C THR A 37 -0.40 7.22 -9.30
N SER A 38 0.28 6.43 -10.13
CA SER A 38 0.68 6.81 -11.48
C SER A 38 -0.54 6.92 -12.42
N ASP A 39 -0.40 7.79 -13.42
CA ASP A 39 -1.30 7.99 -14.55
C ASP A 39 -0.76 7.38 -15.86
N ARG A 40 0.33 6.61 -15.77
CA ARG A 40 0.97 5.97 -16.92
C ARG A 40 0.01 4.98 -17.60
N PRO A 41 -0.05 4.95 -18.94
CA PRO A 41 -0.93 4.05 -19.69
C PRO A 41 -0.73 2.57 -19.34
N GLU A 42 0.49 2.15 -19.04
CA GLU A 42 0.82 0.76 -18.72
C GLU A 42 0.12 0.27 -17.44
N LEU A 43 0.00 1.13 -16.41
CA LEU A 43 -0.76 0.82 -15.21
C LEU A 43 -2.22 0.54 -15.58
N ARG A 44 -2.81 1.42 -16.38
CA ARG A 44 -4.21 1.31 -16.78
C ARG A 44 -4.46 0.04 -17.59
N LEU A 45 -3.57 -0.31 -18.51
CA LEU A 45 -3.67 -1.54 -19.29
C LEU A 45 -3.59 -2.80 -18.40
N VAL A 46 -2.55 -2.87 -17.55
CA VAL A 46 -2.27 -4.06 -16.73
C VAL A 46 -3.24 -4.24 -15.57
N LEU A 47 -3.73 -3.15 -14.98
CA LEU A 47 -4.56 -3.20 -13.78
C LEU A 47 -6.05 -2.98 -14.09
N CYS A 48 -6.39 -1.98 -14.91
CA CYS A 48 -7.78 -1.56 -15.08
C CYS A 48 -8.45 -2.24 -16.27
N GLU A 49 -7.83 -2.19 -17.47
CA GLU A 49 -8.43 -2.75 -18.69
C GLU A 49 -8.36 -4.28 -18.73
N SER A 50 -7.43 -4.88 -18.00
CA SER A 50 -7.37 -6.34 -17.77
C SER A 50 -8.48 -6.89 -16.84
N GLY A 51 -9.22 -6.00 -16.16
CA GLY A 51 -10.18 -6.34 -15.13
C GLY A 51 -9.55 -6.82 -13.81
N ASP A 52 -8.23 -6.70 -13.63
CA ASP A 52 -7.56 -7.08 -12.38
C ASP A 52 -8.02 -6.21 -11.20
N MET A 53 -8.24 -4.90 -11.42
CA MET A 53 -8.74 -4.02 -10.36
C MET A 53 -10.13 -4.43 -9.88
N ASP A 54 -10.99 -4.95 -10.75
CA ASP A 54 -12.31 -5.47 -10.36
C ASP A 54 -12.19 -6.72 -9.47
N ARG A 55 -11.24 -7.62 -9.81
CA ARG A 55 -10.95 -8.79 -8.99
C ARG A 55 -10.38 -8.38 -7.63
N ILE A 56 -9.37 -7.51 -7.62
CA ILE A 56 -8.72 -6.99 -6.41
C ILE A 56 -9.74 -6.29 -5.50
N ALA A 57 -10.59 -5.43 -6.06
CA ALA A 57 -11.61 -4.73 -5.26
C ALA A 57 -12.52 -5.72 -4.56
N ARG A 58 -13.04 -6.71 -5.29
CA ARG A 58 -13.91 -7.76 -4.71
C ARG A 58 -13.19 -8.65 -3.69
N ASP A 59 -11.97 -9.08 -3.99
CA ASP A 59 -11.19 -10.01 -3.15
C ASP A 59 -10.61 -9.34 -1.90
N SER A 60 -10.62 -8.01 -1.84
CA SER A 60 -10.24 -7.24 -0.64
C SER A 60 -11.26 -7.37 0.48
N HIS A 61 -12.50 -7.75 0.18
CA HIS A 61 -13.61 -7.80 1.14
C HIS A 61 -13.81 -6.50 1.93
N LEU A 62 -13.33 -5.36 1.41
CA LEU A 62 -13.61 -4.04 1.95
C LEU A 62 -15.10 -3.70 1.80
N GLN A 63 -15.57 -2.67 2.49
CA GLN A 63 -16.94 -2.17 2.25
C GLN A 63 -17.11 -1.76 0.78
N GLU A 64 -18.27 -2.06 0.20
CA GLU A 64 -18.56 -1.86 -1.23
C GLU A 64 -18.28 -0.41 -1.68
N THR A 65 -18.63 0.57 -0.85
CA THR A 65 -18.35 1.99 -1.11
C THR A 65 -16.86 2.28 -1.21
N LEU A 66 -16.04 1.64 -0.38
CA LEU A 66 -14.59 1.78 -0.40
C LEU A 66 -13.97 1.02 -1.58
N GLN A 67 -14.47 -0.17 -1.90
CA GLN A 67 -14.07 -0.91 -3.11
C GLN A 67 -14.28 -0.08 -4.37
N GLN A 68 -15.48 0.50 -4.51
CA GLN A 68 -15.83 1.34 -5.64
C GLN A 68 -14.96 2.61 -5.68
N SER A 69 -14.78 3.28 -4.54
CA SER A 69 -13.94 4.48 -4.44
C SER A 69 -12.49 4.21 -4.84
N LEU A 70 -11.91 3.10 -4.39
CA LEU A 70 -10.55 2.69 -4.75
C LEU A 70 -10.45 2.42 -6.25
N LYS A 71 -11.36 1.60 -6.79
CA LYS A 71 -11.41 1.29 -8.22
C LYS A 71 -11.52 2.56 -9.07
N GLU A 72 -12.50 3.42 -8.78
CA GLU A 72 -12.73 4.65 -9.54
C GLU A 72 -11.51 5.56 -9.51
N LYS A 73 -10.93 5.81 -8.34
CA LYS A 73 -9.75 6.69 -8.24
C LYS A 73 -8.50 6.07 -8.85
N ILE A 74 -8.30 4.76 -8.74
CA ILE A 74 -7.14 4.06 -9.32
C ILE A 74 -7.25 3.99 -10.84
N CYS A 75 -8.45 3.84 -11.40
CA CYS A 75 -8.67 3.68 -12.83
C CYS A 75 -9.17 4.94 -13.55
N ALA A 76 -9.28 6.07 -12.86
CA ALA A 76 -9.68 7.35 -13.44
C ALA A 76 -8.71 7.81 -14.55
N VAL A 77 -9.30 8.28 -15.66
CA VAL A 77 -8.56 9.06 -16.67
C VAL A 77 -8.20 10.41 -16.04
N HIS A 78 -6.94 10.84 -16.15
CA HIS A 78 -6.43 12.05 -15.46
C HIS A 78 -6.57 12.00 -13.94
N LYS A 79 -6.17 10.88 -13.34
CA LYS A 79 -6.15 10.65 -11.88
C LYS A 79 -5.61 11.85 -11.08
N ASN A 80 -6.39 12.31 -10.12
CA ASN A 80 -5.91 13.24 -9.09
C ASN A 80 -5.04 12.48 -8.07
N ARG A 81 -3.72 12.58 -8.21
CA ARG A 81 -2.74 11.91 -7.33
C ARG A 81 -2.91 12.30 -5.86
N LYS A 82 -3.26 13.54 -5.54
CA LYS A 82 -3.45 14.00 -4.15
C LYS A 82 -4.65 13.30 -3.51
N ASP A 83 -5.76 13.25 -4.22
CA ASP A 83 -7.00 12.64 -3.72
C ASP A 83 -6.86 11.12 -3.55
N LEU A 84 -6.17 10.45 -4.49
CA LEU A 84 -5.92 9.02 -4.35
C LEU A 84 -4.99 8.72 -3.17
N LYS A 85 -3.91 9.50 -3.00
CA LYS A 85 -3.03 9.35 -1.82
C LYS A 85 -3.79 9.57 -0.51
N ALA A 86 -4.69 10.55 -0.47
CA ALA A 86 -5.52 10.80 0.69
C ALA A 86 -6.47 9.62 0.99
N LEU A 87 -7.11 9.04 -0.04
CA LEU A 87 -7.94 7.84 0.13
C LEU A 87 -7.11 6.67 0.65
N LEU A 88 -5.95 6.42 0.07
CA LEU A 88 -5.05 5.33 0.46
C LEU A 88 -4.50 5.52 1.90
N ALA A 89 -4.22 6.75 2.30
CA ALA A 89 -3.79 7.09 3.65
C ALA A 89 -4.93 7.05 4.69
N SER A 90 -6.19 7.10 4.25
CA SER A 90 -7.36 6.96 5.14
C SER A 90 -7.74 5.52 5.44
N LEU A 91 -7.14 4.54 4.75
CA LEU A 91 -7.33 3.14 5.08
C LEU A 91 -6.78 2.88 6.48
N ASP A 92 -7.59 2.27 7.34
CA ASP A 92 -7.06 1.73 8.59
C ASP A 92 -6.13 0.54 8.32
N LYS A 93 -5.45 0.06 9.36
CA LYS A 93 -4.46 -1.00 9.22
C LYS A 93 -5.06 -2.28 8.61
N ASP A 94 -6.24 -2.68 9.04
CA ASP A 94 -6.88 -3.93 8.61
C ASP A 94 -7.37 -3.81 7.16
N GLN A 95 -7.92 -2.64 6.79
CA GLN A 95 -8.30 -2.32 5.43
C GLN A 95 -7.10 -2.28 4.48
N LEU A 96 -6.01 -1.67 4.94
CA LEU A 96 -4.76 -1.60 4.20
C LEU A 96 -4.17 -3.00 3.96
N GLU A 97 -4.14 -3.83 4.99
CA GLU A 97 -3.65 -5.21 4.89
C GLU A 97 -4.53 -6.04 3.95
N ALA A 98 -5.85 -5.95 4.08
CA ALA A 98 -6.80 -6.62 3.19
C ALA A 98 -6.65 -6.17 1.72
N PHE A 99 -6.42 -4.88 1.49
CA PHE A 99 -6.16 -4.33 0.17
C PHE A 99 -4.85 -4.88 -0.42
N MET A 100 -3.76 -4.89 0.36
CA MET A 100 -2.48 -5.45 -0.08
C MET A 100 -2.57 -6.95 -0.35
N ASP A 101 -3.29 -7.70 0.49
CA ASP A 101 -3.49 -9.12 0.30
C ASP A 101 -4.31 -9.45 -0.95
N ALA A 102 -5.30 -8.62 -1.30
CA ALA A 102 -6.04 -8.78 -2.54
C ALA A 102 -5.13 -8.61 -3.77
N PHE A 103 -4.21 -7.65 -3.76
CA PHE A 103 -3.18 -7.53 -4.81
C PHE A 103 -2.33 -8.81 -4.89
N ARG A 104 -1.84 -9.32 -3.75
CA ARG A 104 -1.02 -10.54 -3.69
C ARG A 104 -1.76 -11.76 -4.24
N LYS A 105 -3.02 -11.95 -3.85
CA LYS A 105 -3.88 -13.04 -4.36
C LYS A 105 -4.09 -12.98 -5.87
N ASN A 106 -4.03 -11.77 -6.45
CA ASN A 106 -4.17 -11.53 -7.89
C ASN A 106 -2.83 -11.48 -8.64
N GLY A 107 -1.75 -11.98 -8.03
CA GLY A 107 -0.44 -12.15 -8.66
C GLY A 107 0.42 -10.89 -8.71
N TYR A 108 0.12 -9.89 -7.89
CA TYR A 108 0.95 -8.70 -7.76
C TYR A 108 1.85 -8.79 -6.53
N GLU A 109 3.07 -8.28 -6.66
CA GLU A 109 3.82 -7.81 -5.51
C GLU A 109 3.39 -6.38 -5.21
N ILE A 110 3.12 -6.08 -3.94
CA ILE A 110 2.74 -4.75 -3.49
C ILE A 110 3.52 -4.38 -2.23
N ASN A 111 4.15 -3.21 -2.29
CA ASN A 111 4.91 -2.67 -1.18
C ASN A 111 4.52 -1.22 -0.94
N LEU A 112 4.25 -0.92 0.32
CA LEU A 112 4.14 0.45 0.79
C LEU A 112 5.52 1.10 0.64
N VAL A 113 5.58 2.26 -0.01
CA VAL A 113 6.81 3.03 -0.15
C VAL A 113 6.72 4.32 0.65
N ALA A 114 7.84 4.84 1.11
CA ALA A 114 7.89 6.24 1.53
C ALA A 114 7.90 7.13 0.27
N ASP A 115 7.20 8.25 0.33
CA ASP A 115 7.24 9.30 -0.67
C ASP A 115 8.45 10.12 -0.21
N GLY A 116 9.48 10.15 -1.04
CA GLY A 116 10.60 11.07 -0.86
C GLY A 116 10.19 12.52 -1.07
#